data_AF-A0A0D2H0D0-F1
#
_entry.id   AF-A0A0D2H0D0-F1
#
_cell.length_a   1.000
_cell.length_b   1.000
_cell.length_c   1.000
_cell.angle_alpha   90.00
_cell.angle_beta   90.00
_cell.angle_gamma   90.00
#
_symmetry.space_group_name_H-M   'P 1'
#
loop_
_entity.id
_entity.type
_entity.pdbx_description
1 polymer ?
#
loop_
_entity_poly.entity_id
_entity_poly.type
_entity_poly.pdbx_seq_one_letter_code
_entity_poly.pdbx_strand_id
1 'polypeptide(L)'
;MKTYAAALAFATLALSQRTDLHGCVGVWFVDTGFEDGACCVGGTLSAPYLSTCPGWPICSGPATTTTTSQPLSCATVIASDDNYSSNLAAATSSLAASGTHFQTTLTAGGTATGGPSSTASSGSASSDSVTGTTGVASASPTGNSGSTKSMAGAGVTQCDLQRPKCTRCRKARIPCIGAGEQRYKFINRSQHPRESCLAPVEGLPQSSRPFPPTFDFSVPPSSESSILAQSLVALLALKDLRYSITQLWGPFLADLPRRMGCNEALDAATATVLGLHDAETRFVRDSATLRPVLRQYVRAINAVRSILDDPVRAQEVETLCAVFLLAKTSCYFPGPISNFISPHGTGAVELLKLRGFCRDQEPFESMLYGNLRFQVAQEMLFDPDPKLSRDQWKMFEASCPNNQFSDHLLRCTVRVGRFLTEFRSTARGSIEEVAAYYRVTQFQEEVEQITLGMQREVTVSTHGGTEELALKQKYYNRGLVITAVLLCVQRALAPKESRFDHEIDLLCSRVYQLAEDARAYLPLGGNWMLIGLMVIWCAAKGTAHQSRIENLVDGWRRDTLPEEHARVPRAQLEEMYQRLSFEERQA
;
A
#
# COMPACT_ATOMS: atom_id res chain seq x y z
N MET A 1 -26.67 39.36 -17.82
CA MET A 1 -27.89 39.85 -17.14
C MET A 1 -28.29 38.81 -16.09
N LYS A 2 -28.43 39.27 -14.84
CA LYS A 2 -28.91 38.60 -13.60
C LYS A 2 -28.06 37.41 -13.09
N THR A 3 -27.00 37.60 -12.29
CA THR A 3 -26.90 37.82 -10.82
C THR A 3 -27.35 36.63 -9.96
N TYR A 4 -26.47 36.17 -9.06
CA TYR A 4 -26.61 35.53 -7.72
C TYR A 4 -25.38 34.60 -7.54
N ALA A 5 -24.22 34.96 -7.00
CA ALA A 5 -23.84 35.60 -5.73
C ALA A 5 -24.25 34.81 -4.47
N ALA A 6 -23.28 34.02 -3.98
CA ALA A 6 -22.84 33.82 -2.58
C ALA A 6 -23.82 33.38 -1.47
N ALA A 7 -23.29 32.47 -0.63
CA ALA A 7 -23.37 32.38 0.83
C ALA A 7 -24.10 31.15 1.43
N LEU A 8 -23.36 30.49 2.35
CA LEU A 8 -23.72 29.56 3.46
C LEU A 8 -22.71 28.39 3.44
N ALA A 9 -21.58 28.36 4.15
CA ALA A 9 -21.25 28.67 5.55
C ALA A 9 -22.06 27.85 6.58
N PHE A 10 -21.35 26.91 7.21
CA PHE A 10 -21.53 26.34 8.56
C PHE A 10 -22.95 25.89 8.98
N ALA A 11 -23.17 24.58 8.99
CA ALA A 11 -24.05 23.94 9.97
C ALA A 11 -23.74 22.43 10.13
N THR A 12 -23.42 22.07 11.37
CA THR A 12 -23.80 20.83 12.05
C THR A 12 -23.20 19.49 11.60
N LEU A 13 -22.25 19.03 12.43
CA LEU A 13 -22.26 17.68 13.00
C LEU A 13 -23.71 17.25 13.31
N ALA A 14 -24.25 16.36 12.50
CA ALA A 14 -25.42 15.54 12.83
C ALA A 14 -25.28 14.23 12.05
N LEU A 15 -25.47 13.13 12.77
CA LEU A 15 -25.36 11.76 12.29
C LEU A 15 -26.14 11.56 10.98
N SER A 16 -25.46 11.25 9.88
CA SER A 16 -26.11 10.57 8.76
C SER A 16 -26.09 9.08 9.07
N GLN A 17 -27.19 8.63 9.68
CA GLN A 17 -27.62 7.25 9.61
C GLN A 17 -27.55 6.82 8.14
N ARG A 18 -26.83 5.73 7.85
CA ARG A 18 -27.04 4.98 6.61
C ARG A 18 -28.49 4.52 6.64
N THR A 19 -29.35 5.21 5.91
CA THR A 19 -30.66 4.68 5.56
C THR A 19 -30.42 3.41 4.75
N ASP A 20 -30.77 2.29 5.37
CA ASP A 20 -30.89 0.97 4.75
C ASP A 20 -31.69 1.08 3.46
N LEU A 21 -31.02 0.90 2.33
CA LEU A 21 -31.71 0.88 1.03
C LEU A 21 -32.46 -0.44 0.78
N HIS A 22 -32.24 -1.50 1.57
CA HIS A 22 -32.92 -2.79 1.41
C HIS A 22 -33.17 -3.56 2.74
N GLY A 23 -33.24 -2.88 3.89
CA GLY A 23 -33.55 -3.53 5.19
C GLY A 23 -32.44 -4.42 5.79
N CYS A 24 -31.25 -4.45 5.20
CA CYS A 24 -30.11 -5.24 5.69
C CYS A 24 -29.28 -4.50 6.76
N VAL A 25 -29.87 -4.23 7.94
CA VAL A 25 -29.15 -3.55 9.03
C VAL A 25 -27.94 -4.39 9.47
N GLY A 26 -26.73 -3.88 9.26
CA GLY A 26 -25.47 -4.54 9.70
C GLY A 26 -24.95 -5.64 8.78
N VAL A 27 -25.51 -5.81 7.58
CA VAL A 27 -25.19 -6.89 6.64
C VAL A 27 -25.03 -6.34 5.21
N TRP A 28 -24.32 -7.05 4.33
CA TRP A 28 -24.19 -6.63 2.92
C TRP A 28 -25.40 -7.12 2.11
N PHE A 29 -26.13 -6.20 1.43
CA PHE A 29 -27.16 -6.57 0.47
C PHE A 29 -26.50 -7.10 -0.81
N VAL A 30 -26.91 -8.29 -1.24
CA VAL A 30 -26.51 -8.94 -2.48
C VAL A 30 -27.73 -8.96 -3.40
N ASP A 31 -27.61 -8.30 -4.54
CA ASP A 31 -28.59 -8.42 -5.62
C ASP A 31 -28.48 -9.83 -6.22
N THR A 32 -29.50 -10.65 -5.99
CA THR A 32 -29.58 -12.03 -6.47
C THR A 32 -30.30 -12.14 -7.82
N GLY A 33 -30.80 -11.03 -8.38
CA GLY A 33 -31.68 -11.04 -9.55
C GLY A 33 -33.14 -11.47 -9.27
N PHE A 34 -33.51 -11.65 -8.00
CA PHE A 34 -34.88 -11.86 -7.54
C PHE A 34 -35.42 -10.59 -6.87
N GLU A 35 -36.74 -10.40 -6.83
CA GLU A 35 -37.41 -9.16 -6.37
C GLU A 35 -36.96 -8.69 -4.96
N ASP A 36 -36.46 -9.59 -4.10
CA ASP A 36 -36.14 -9.28 -2.70
C ASP A 36 -34.64 -9.31 -2.33
N GLY A 37 -33.72 -9.56 -3.29
CA GLY A 37 -32.28 -9.68 -3.00
C GLY A 37 -31.93 -10.64 -1.85
N ALA A 38 -30.75 -10.51 -1.23
CA ALA A 38 -30.38 -11.25 -0.03
C ALA A 38 -29.43 -10.44 0.88
N CYS A 39 -29.58 -10.53 2.20
CA CYS A 39 -28.62 -9.96 3.16
C CYS A 39 -27.57 -11.03 3.57
N CYS A 40 -26.29 -10.84 3.24
CA CYS A 40 -25.21 -11.81 3.51
C CYS A 40 -24.21 -11.35 4.58
N VAL A 41 -24.09 -12.09 5.68
CA VAL A 41 -23.06 -11.89 6.71
C VAL A 41 -21.80 -12.69 6.34
N GLY A 42 -20.85 -12.07 5.64
CA GLY A 42 -19.47 -12.58 5.60
C GLY A 42 -19.14 -13.68 4.58
N GLY A 43 -19.43 -13.47 3.30
CA GLY A 43 -18.82 -14.26 2.22
C GLY A 43 -19.25 -13.83 0.81
N THR A 44 -18.30 -13.76 -0.12
CA THR A 44 -18.54 -13.52 -1.55
C THR A 44 -18.97 -14.81 -2.24
N LEU A 45 -20.21 -14.86 -2.77
CA LEU A 45 -20.64 -15.90 -3.71
C LEU A 45 -20.03 -15.61 -5.08
N SER A 46 -19.09 -16.44 -5.52
CA SER A 46 -18.63 -16.44 -6.91
C SER A 46 -19.54 -17.28 -7.78
N ALA A 47 -20.36 -16.63 -8.61
CA ALA A 47 -21.09 -17.31 -9.68
C ALA A 47 -20.14 -18.11 -10.58
N PRO A 48 -20.55 -19.30 -11.10
CA PRO A 48 -21.87 -19.93 -10.98
C PRO A 48 -22.02 -20.89 -9.78
N TYR A 49 -21.09 -20.90 -8.82
CA TYR A 49 -20.93 -22.02 -7.90
C TYR A 49 -21.80 -21.92 -6.64
N LEU A 50 -22.65 -22.92 -6.47
CA LEU A 50 -23.34 -23.26 -5.23
C LEU A 50 -22.34 -23.81 -4.20
N SER A 51 -22.49 -23.37 -2.95
CA SER A 51 -21.80 -23.93 -1.78
C SER A 51 -22.04 -25.44 -1.66
N THR A 52 -20.98 -26.22 -1.45
CA THR A 52 -21.00 -27.69 -1.39
C THR A 52 -20.87 -28.27 0.03
N CYS A 53 -21.29 -27.55 1.07
CA CYS A 53 -21.17 -28.03 2.45
C CYS A 53 -22.11 -29.22 2.74
N PRO A 54 -21.59 -30.44 3.03
CA PRO A 54 -22.42 -31.57 3.43
C PRO A 54 -22.94 -31.38 4.86
N GLY A 55 -24.24 -31.66 5.09
CA GLY A 55 -24.82 -31.75 6.44
C GLY A 55 -25.74 -30.60 6.90
N TRP A 56 -26.08 -29.66 6.03
CA TRP A 56 -27.03 -28.57 6.32
C TRP A 56 -28.15 -28.56 5.27
N PRO A 57 -29.43 -28.33 5.65
CA PRO A 57 -30.56 -28.75 4.84
C PRO A 57 -30.79 -27.88 3.58
N ILE A 58 -30.59 -28.53 2.43
CA ILE A 58 -31.43 -28.59 1.22
C ILE A 58 -31.78 -27.26 0.50
N CYS A 59 -31.15 -27.03 -0.65
CA CYS A 59 -31.87 -26.75 -1.89
C CYS A 59 -31.63 -27.93 -2.85
N SER A 60 -32.69 -28.65 -3.22
CA SER A 60 -32.64 -29.87 -4.04
C SER A 60 -32.59 -29.56 -5.55
N GLY A 61 -31.68 -30.21 -6.28
CA GLY A 61 -31.63 -30.28 -7.75
C GLY A 61 -30.64 -31.38 -8.21
N PRO A 62 -30.84 -32.06 -9.35
CA PRO A 62 -30.13 -33.29 -9.70
C PRO A 62 -28.63 -33.09 -9.98
N ALA A 63 -27.84 -34.00 -9.41
CA ALA A 63 -26.39 -34.00 -9.33
C ALA A 63 -25.70 -34.65 -10.54
N THR A 64 -24.49 -34.20 -10.88
CA THR A 64 -23.40 -35.06 -11.37
C THR A 64 -22.01 -34.47 -11.06
N THR A 65 -21.35 -35.12 -10.10
CA THR A 65 -19.94 -35.57 -10.09
C THR A 65 -18.73 -34.59 -10.11
N THR A 66 -17.93 -34.76 -9.04
CA THR A 66 -16.46 -34.84 -8.92
C THR A 66 -15.57 -33.62 -8.59
N THR A 67 -14.95 -33.75 -7.39
CA THR A 67 -13.62 -33.29 -6.90
C THR A 67 -13.39 -31.80 -6.57
N THR A 68 -13.45 -31.50 -5.26
CA THR A 68 -13.09 -30.21 -4.64
C THR A 68 -11.68 -30.21 -4.03
N SER A 69 -10.91 -29.15 -4.31
CA SER A 69 -9.82 -28.62 -3.48
C SER A 69 -10.35 -27.40 -2.70
N GLN A 70 -10.14 -27.35 -1.37
CA GLN A 70 -10.75 -26.39 -0.42
C GLN A 70 -10.69 -24.90 -0.83
N PRO A 71 -11.74 -24.12 -0.50
CA PRO A 71 -11.64 -23.18 0.63
C PRO A 71 -12.92 -23.06 1.51
N LEU A 72 -12.77 -22.86 2.82
CA LEU A 72 -13.85 -22.70 3.81
C LEU A 72 -13.99 -21.23 4.27
N SER A 73 -15.20 -20.67 4.19
CA SER A 73 -15.90 -19.98 5.31
C SER A 73 -17.28 -19.51 4.83
N CYS A 74 -18.32 -19.82 5.61
CA CYS A 74 -19.72 -19.83 5.23
C CYS A 74 -20.51 -18.86 6.10
N ALA A 75 -21.47 -18.13 5.51
CA ALA A 75 -22.34 -17.16 6.17
C ALA A 75 -23.61 -17.82 6.74
N THR A 76 -24.09 -17.35 7.91
CA THR A 76 -25.45 -17.65 8.43
C THR A 76 -26.37 -16.47 8.15
N VAL A 77 -27.58 -16.74 7.64
CA VAL A 77 -28.64 -15.75 7.46
C VAL A 77 -29.48 -15.71 8.74
N ILE A 78 -29.69 -14.52 9.29
CA ILE A 78 -30.58 -14.27 10.42
C ILE A 78 -31.74 -13.44 9.87
N ALA A 79 -32.98 -13.91 10.04
CA ALA A 79 -34.16 -13.17 9.58
C ALA A 79 -34.22 -11.80 10.28
N SER A 80 -34.40 -10.74 9.50
CA SER A 80 -34.59 -9.36 9.97
C SER A 80 -36.02 -9.12 10.43
N ASP A 81 -36.53 -9.98 11.30
CA ASP A 81 -37.86 -9.86 11.90
C ASP A 81 -37.77 -9.27 13.33
N ASP A 82 -38.92 -9.07 13.97
CA ASP A 82 -39.00 -8.57 15.36
C ASP A 82 -38.26 -9.48 16.37
N ASN A 83 -37.95 -10.72 15.99
CA ASN A 83 -37.20 -11.71 16.76
C ASN A 83 -35.70 -11.74 16.41
N TYR A 84 -35.17 -10.75 15.67
CA TYR A 84 -33.76 -10.71 15.27
C TYR A 84 -32.79 -10.99 16.43
N SER A 85 -33.01 -10.39 17.61
CA SER A 85 -32.16 -10.63 18.78
C SER A 85 -32.22 -12.06 19.30
N SER A 86 -33.40 -12.71 19.31
CA SER A 86 -33.50 -14.12 19.70
C SER A 86 -32.91 -15.04 18.64
N ASN A 87 -33.07 -14.71 17.35
CA ASN A 87 -32.52 -15.47 16.23
C ASN A 87 -30.99 -15.41 16.23
N LEU A 88 -30.42 -14.23 16.51
CA LEU A 88 -28.98 -14.04 16.69
C LEU A 88 -28.47 -14.83 17.91
N ALA A 89 -29.14 -14.75 19.07
CA ALA A 89 -28.74 -15.50 20.26
C ALA A 89 -28.80 -17.03 20.06
N ALA A 90 -29.82 -17.52 19.34
CA ALA A 90 -29.94 -18.92 18.96
C ALA A 90 -28.83 -19.35 17.98
N ALA A 91 -28.53 -18.53 16.97
CA ALA A 91 -27.44 -18.77 16.03
C ALA A 91 -26.08 -18.80 16.74
N THR A 92 -25.81 -17.84 17.63
CA THR A 92 -24.58 -17.81 18.45
C THR A 92 -24.48 -19.03 19.37
N SER A 93 -25.58 -19.46 20.00
CA SER A 93 -25.61 -20.65 20.85
C SER A 93 -25.36 -21.93 20.05
N SER A 94 -25.93 -22.04 18.84
CA SER A 94 -25.67 -23.14 17.92
C SER A 94 -24.21 -23.14 17.43
N LEU A 95 -23.62 -21.96 17.21
CA LEU A 95 -22.21 -21.83 16.87
C LEU A 95 -21.32 -22.31 18.03
N ALA A 96 -21.59 -21.87 19.26
CA ALA A 96 -20.86 -22.31 20.45
C ALA A 96 -20.98 -23.82 20.66
N ALA A 97 -22.17 -24.40 20.44
CA ALA A 97 -22.40 -25.85 20.54
C ALA A 97 -21.66 -26.66 19.47
N SER A 98 -21.34 -26.06 18.32
CA SER A 98 -20.57 -26.71 17.25
C SER A 98 -19.07 -26.84 17.54
N GLY A 99 -18.59 -26.28 18.66
CA GLY A 99 -17.16 -26.25 18.99
C GLY A 99 -16.36 -25.20 18.19
N THR A 100 -17.04 -24.29 17.48
CA THR A 100 -16.38 -23.19 16.77
C THR A 100 -16.24 -21.97 17.69
N HIS A 101 -14.99 -21.53 17.89
CA HIS A 101 -14.63 -20.44 18.80
C HIS A 101 -14.79 -19.03 18.19
N PHE A 102 -15.90 -18.75 17.51
CA PHE A 102 -16.17 -17.40 17.02
C PHE A 102 -17.03 -16.62 18.00
N GLN A 103 -16.50 -15.51 18.49
CA GLN A 103 -17.16 -14.56 19.36
C GLN A 103 -17.58 -13.34 18.54
N THR A 104 -18.88 -13.12 18.37
CA THR A 104 -19.41 -11.90 17.73
C THR A 104 -19.54 -10.82 18.80
N THR A 105 -18.73 -9.77 18.73
CA THR A 105 -18.80 -8.65 19.67
C THR A 105 -19.73 -7.57 19.13
N LEU A 106 -20.90 -7.40 19.75
CA LEU A 106 -21.76 -6.22 19.55
C LEU A 106 -21.18 -5.05 20.35
N THR A 107 -20.67 -4.03 19.67
CA THR A 107 -20.45 -2.73 20.29
C THR A 107 -21.80 -2.04 20.50
N ALA A 108 -22.32 -2.12 21.73
CA ALA A 108 -23.45 -1.32 22.18
C ALA A 108 -23.02 0.15 22.34
N GLY A 109 -23.67 1.07 21.63
CA GLY A 109 -23.42 2.50 21.77
C GLY A 109 -24.19 3.34 20.76
N GLY A 110 -25.47 3.60 21.03
CA GLY A 110 -26.29 4.48 20.19
C GLY A 110 -27.79 4.41 20.42
N THR A 111 -28.26 4.51 21.66
CA THR A 111 -29.68 4.81 21.94
C THR A 111 -29.95 6.28 21.62
N ALA A 112 -30.75 6.53 20.60
CA ALA A 112 -31.45 7.79 20.38
C ALA A 112 -32.94 7.48 20.19
N THR A 113 -33.72 7.63 21.25
CA THR A 113 -35.17 7.81 21.15
C THR A 113 -35.54 9.03 21.97
N GLY A 114 -35.94 10.08 21.25
CA GLY A 114 -36.52 11.27 21.84
C GLY A 114 -37.99 11.05 22.18
N GLY A 115 -38.44 11.76 23.21
CA GLY A 115 -39.81 12.23 23.34
C GLY A 115 -40.69 11.45 24.32
N PRO A 116 -41.61 12.15 25.03
CA PRO A 116 -41.64 12.11 26.49
C PRO A 116 -42.99 11.66 27.07
N SER A 117 -43.03 11.20 28.32
CA SER A 117 -44.06 11.54 29.33
C SER A 117 -43.97 10.67 30.59
N SER A 118 -44.06 11.34 31.77
CA SER A 118 -44.63 10.88 33.07
C SER A 118 -44.07 9.62 33.76
N THR A 119 -43.97 9.43 35.08
CA THR A 119 -44.09 10.17 36.35
C THR A 119 -43.75 9.12 37.43
N ALA A 120 -43.08 9.49 38.54
CA ALA A 120 -42.95 8.75 39.83
C ALA A 120 -42.13 7.42 39.80
N SER A 121 -41.42 6.94 40.82
CA SER A 121 -41.07 7.40 42.18
C SER A 121 -40.06 6.40 42.82
N SER A 122 -39.04 6.94 43.49
CA SER A 122 -38.48 6.56 44.81
C SER A 122 -37.67 5.27 45.11
N GLY A 123 -36.55 5.48 45.85
CA GLY A 123 -35.93 4.56 46.85
C GLY A 123 -34.49 4.10 46.53
N SER A 124 -33.41 4.79 46.96
CA SER A 124 -32.66 4.71 48.26
C SER A 124 -31.68 3.52 48.38
N ALA A 125 -30.35 3.74 48.31
CA ALA A 125 -29.33 3.85 49.40
C ALA A 125 -28.74 2.46 49.82
N SER A 126 -27.43 2.20 49.98
CA SER A 126 -26.40 2.73 50.93
C SER A 126 -25.02 2.09 50.57
N SER A 127 -23.91 2.82 50.32
CA SER A 127 -22.80 3.26 51.22
C SER A 127 -22.06 2.18 52.05
N ASP A 128 -20.72 2.07 51.88
CA ASP A 128 -19.75 1.99 52.99
C ASP A 128 -18.29 2.25 52.56
N SER A 129 -17.54 2.86 53.48
CA SER A 129 -16.27 3.60 53.32
C SER A 129 -15.30 3.24 54.45
N VAL A 130 -13.97 3.15 54.22
CA VAL A 130 -12.95 3.28 55.30
C VAL A 130 -11.63 3.90 54.77
N THR A 131 -11.08 4.81 55.58
CA THR A 131 -9.97 5.77 55.38
C THR A 131 -8.81 5.55 56.37
N GLY A 132 -7.64 6.17 56.10
CA GLY A 132 -6.59 6.57 57.08
C GLY A 132 -5.36 5.65 57.18
N THR A 133 -4.10 6.06 57.45
CA THR A 133 -3.54 7.33 57.97
C THR A 133 -2.00 7.34 57.81
N THR A 134 -1.41 8.53 57.98
CA THR A 134 -0.02 9.04 57.79
C THR A 134 1.01 8.80 58.92
N GLY A 135 2.32 8.98 58.64
CA GLY A 135 3.33 9.55 59.59
C GLY A 135 4.80 9.11 59.38
N VAL A 136 5.72 9.95 58.87
CA VAL A 136 6.71 10.88 59.49
C VAL A 136 8.12 10.31 59.82
N ALA A 137 9.12 11.07 59.33
CA ALA A 137 10.59 11.11 59.37
C ALA A 137 11.39 10.76 60.67
N SER A 138 12.67 10.36 60.52
CA SER A 138 13.87 11.20 60.82
C SER A 138 15.22 10.43 60.98
N ALA A 139 16.30 11.10 60.52
CA ALA A 139 17.68 11.17 61.04
C ALA A 139 18.75 10.07 60.81
N SER A 140 19.86 10.52 60.19
CA SER A 140 21.22 9.93 59.99
C SER A 140 22.13 10.12 61.24
N PRO A 141 23.50 10.06 61.18
CA PRO A 141 24.47 9.26 60.40
C PRO A 141 25.61 8.66 61.31
N THR A 142 26.58 7.93 60.73
CA THR A 142 28.07 7.98 60.95
C THR A 142 28.75 6.60 60.86
N GLY A 143 29.93 6.56 60.24
CA GLY A 143 31.04 5.76 60.79
C GLY A 143 31.62 4.59 59.97
N ASN A 144 32.76 4.89 59.35
CA ASN A 144 33.97 4.07 59.20
C ASN A 144 34.28 3.20 57.97
N SER A 145 35.46 3.53 57.46
CA SER A 145 36.34 2.98 56.44
C SER A 145 36.76 1.51 56.61
N GLY A 146 36.87 0.82 55.47
CA GLY A 146 37.62 -0.44 55.30
C GLY A 146 37.99 -0.64 53.84
N SER A 147 39.28 -0.54 53.54
CA SER A 147 39.86 -0.55 52.20
C SER A 147 40.33 -1.95 51.82
N THR A 148 39.78 -2.56 50.76
CA THR A 148 40.42 -3.67 50.04
C THR A 148 40.09 -3.64 48.55
N LYS A 149 41.16 -3.60 47.76
CA LYS A 149 41.23 -3.67 46.29
C LYS A 149 40.50 -4.89 45.73
N SER A 150 39.67 -4.71 44.69
CA SER A 150 39.60 -5.65 43.57
C SER A 150 38.95 -5.03 42.33
N MET A 151 39.77 -4.93 41.28
CA MET A 151 39.51 -4.83 39.84
C MET A 151 38.21 -4.16 39.34
N ALA A 152 38.33 -2.88 39.02
CA ALA A 152 37.34 -2.09 38.28
C ALA A 152 37.32 -2.45 36.79
N GLY A 153 36.12 -2.66 36.26
CA GLY A 153 35.81 -2.66 34.84
C GLY A 153 36.22 -1.34 34.17
N ALA A 154 36.61 -1.46 32.90
CA ALA A 154 37.16 -0.38 32.09
C ALA A 154 36.13 0.75 31.85
N GLY A 155 36.03 1.67 32.81
CA GLY A 155 35.31 2.93 32.68
C GLY A 155 36.01 3.87 31.71
N VAL A 156 35.24 4.44 30.79
CA VAL A 156 35.64 5.53 29.90
C VAL A 156 36.22 6.66 30.75
N THR A 157 37.54 6.85 30.70
CA THR A 157 38.20 7.97 31.39
C THR A 157 37.75 9.28 30.74
N GLN A 158 37.09 10.12 31.54
CA GLN A 158 36.68 11.47 31.17
C GLN A 158 37.89 12.28 30.74
N CYS A 159 37.72 13.14 29.73
CA CYS A 159 38.77 14.06 29.28
C CYS A 159 39.18 14.99 30.44
N ASP A 160 40.47 15.10 30.75
CA ASP A 160 40.99 15.96 31.83
C ASP A 160 41.13 17.44 31.44
N LEU A 161 40.66 17.81 30.24
CA LEU A 161 40.58 19.18 29.71
C LEU A 161 41.89 19.98 29.72
N GLN A 162 43.04 19.35 29.96
CA GLN A 162 44.35 20.02 29.91
C GLN A 162 44.62 20.60 28.51
N ARG A 163 45.13 21.83 28.48
CA ARG A 163 45.57 22.52 27.25
C ARG A 163 47.11 22.52 27.19
N PRO A 164 47.72 22.35 26.00
CA PRO A 164 47.10 22.29 24.67
C PRO A 164 46.55 20.91 24.29
N LYS A 165 46.88 19.84 25.01
CA LYS A 165 46.38 18.47 24.76
C LYS A 165 45.98 17.81 26.07
N CYS A 166 44.80 17.20 26.10
CA CYS A 166 44.37 16.39 27.25
C CYS A 166 45.29 15.16 27.42
N THR A 167 45.41 14.63 28.63
CA THR A 167 46.32 13.51 28.92
C THR A 167 46.04 12.30 28.04
N ARG A 168 44.77 12.05 27.70
CA ARG A 168 44.37 10.97 26.80
C ARG A 168 44.89 11.19 25.37
N CYS A 169 44.65 12.35 24.77
CA CYS A 169 45.13 12.67 23.41
C CYS A 169 46.66 12.68 23.35
N ARG A 170 47.32 13.15 24.41
CA ARG A 170 48.78 13.11 24.55
C ARG A 170 49.31 11.67 24.55
N LYS A 171 48.71 10.77 25.33
CA LYS A 171 49.10 9.35 25.36
C LYS A 171 48.81 8.63 24.04
N ALA A 172 47.68 8.93 23.41
CA ALA A 172 47.26 8.30 22.15
C ALA A 172 47.92 8.87 20.89
N ARG A 173 48.76 9.92 21.00
CA ARG A 173 49.44 10.60 19.88
C ARG A 173 48.48 11.07 18.77
N ILE A 174 47.26 11.47 19.12
CA ILE A 174 46.28 12.04 18.18
C ILE A 174 46.13 13.56 18.36
N PRO A 175 45.74 14.31 17.31
CA PRO A 175 45.39 15.73 17.44
C PRO A 175 44.24 15.93 18.44
N CYS A 176 44.45 16.81 19.43
CA CYS A 176 43.42 17.24 20.37
C CYS A 176 42.71 18.46 19.77
N ILE A 177 41.58 18.23 19.11
CA ILE A 177 40.73 19.28 18.54
C ILE A 177 39.61 19.52 19.56
N GLY A 178 39.51 20.74 20.09
CA GLY A 178 38.50 21.12 21.09
C GLY A 178 38.62 20.32 22.40
N ALA A 179 39.49 20.75 23.33
CA ALA A 179 39.59 20.10 24.65
C ALA A 179 38.22 20.11 25.35
N GLY A 180 37.51 18.98 25.31
CA GLY A 180 36.15 18.83 25.87
C GLY A 180 35.03 18.62 24.85
N GLU A 181 35.29 18.68 23.54
CA GLU A 181 34.26 18.34 22.54
C GLU A 181 34.08 16.82 22.45
N GLN A 182 32.85 16.36 22.67
CA GLN A 182 32.49 14.95 22.66
C GLN A 182 32.75 14.33 21.28
N ARG A 183 33.68 13.39 21.21
CA ARG A 183 33.78 12.47 20.07
C ARG A 183 32.83 11.30 20.31
N TYR A 184 31.81 11.18 19.48
CA TYR A 184 30.96 9.99 19.47
C TYR A 184 31.82 8.76 19.11
N LYS A 185 31.81 7.75 19.98
CA LYS A 185 32.35 6.42 19.70
C LYS A 185 31.19 5.45 19.70
N PHE A 186 30.91 4.84 18.55
CA PHE A 186 29.98 3.72 18.49
C PHE A 186 30.64 2.51 19.18
N ILE A 187 29.95 1.94 20.16
CA ILE A 187 30.37 0.73 20.87
C ILE A 187 29.40 -0.38 20.48
N ASN A 188 29.94 -1.52 20.03
CA ASN A 188 29.15 -2.70 19.74
C ASN A 188 28.52 -3.22 21.04
N ARG A 189 27.19 -3.33 21.08
CA ARG A 189 26.41 -3.64 22.29
C ARG A 189 26.57 -5.11 22.74
N SER A 190 27.33 -5.92 22.00
CA SER A 190 27.55 -7.35 22.24
C SER A 190 28.63 -7.70 23.29
N GLN A 191 29.24 -6.72 23.97
CA GLN A 191 30.37 -6.98 24.90
C GLN A 191 30.12 -6.63 26.39
N HIS A 192 28.87 -6.38 26.82
CA HIS A 192 28.56 -6.26 28.24
C HIS A 192 27.84 -7.51 28.77
N PRO A 193 28.35 -8.15 29.85
CA PRO A 193 27.60 -9.15 30.59
C PRO A 193 26.31 -8.51 31.10
N ARG A 194 25.15 -9.09 30.75
CA ARG A 194 23.85 -8.72 31.30
C ARG A 194 23.88 -8.92 32.82
N GLU A 195 23.98 -7.83 33.58
CA GLU A 195 23.50 -7.82 34.96
C GLU A 195 21.98 -7.89 34.95
N SER A 196 21.47 -8.91 35.65
CA SER A 196 20.05 -9.22 35.77
C SER A 196 19.31 -8.14 36.55
N CYS A 197 18.22 -7.64 35.99
CA CYS A 197 17.10 -7.12 36.78
C CYS A 197 15.84 -7.83 36.28
N LEU A 198 15.63 -9.03 36.81
CA LEU A 198 14.34 -9.69 36.84
C LEU A 198 13.50 -8.97 37.92
N ALA A 199 12.37 -8.40 37.50
CA ALA A 199 11.22 -8.21 38.38
C ALA A 199 10.01 -8.84 37.66
N PRO A 200 9.36 -9.87 38.21
CA PRO A 200 8.19 -10.49 37.60
C PRO A 200 6.98 -9.58 37.81
N VAL A 201 6.29 -9.22 36.72
CA VAL A 201 4.91 -8.73 36.80
C VAL A 201 4.01 -9.87 36.34
N GLU A 202 3.34 -10.49 37.29
CA GLU A 202 2.32 -11.52 37.10
C GLU A 202 1.06 -10.92 36.45
N GLY A 203 0.47 -11.69 35.52
CA GLY A 203 -0.97 -11.62 35.23
C GLY A 203 -1.38 -10.92 33.92
N LEU A 204 -1.37 -11.66 32.81
CA LEU A 204 -2.46 -11.70 31.80
C LEU A 204 -2.14 -12.77 30.73
N PRO A 205 -3.12 -13.58 30.26
CA PRO A 205 -2.85 -14.75 29.42
C PRO A 205 -2.45 -14.33 28.00
N GLN A 206 -1.23 -14.65 27.59
CA GLN A 206 -0.75 -14.43 26.23
C GLN A 206 -1.31 -15.50 25.28
N SER A 207 -2.20 -15.07 24.39
CA SER A 207 -2.56 -15.79 23.18
C SER A 207 -1.32 -16.02 22.32
N SER A 208 -0.94 -17.28 22.16
CA SER A 208 0.17 -17.77 21.34
C SER A 208 -0.02 -17.46 19.85
N ARG A 209 0.55 -16.34 19.38
CA ARG A 209 0.98 -16.22 17.99
C ARG A 209 2.49 -16.53 17.94
N PRO A 210 2.97 -17.38 17.01
CA PRO A 210 4.39 -17.60 16.85
C PRO A 210 5.04 -16.27 16.45
N PHE A 211 5.87 -15.70 17.33
CA PHE A 211 6.82 -14.68 16.91
C PHE A 211 7.75 -15.32 15.86
N PRO A 212 8.10 -14.61 14.77
CA PRO A 212 9.14 -15.09 13.87
C PRO A 212 10.44 -15.25 14.68
N PRO A 213 11.30 -16.22 14.33
CA PRO A 213 12.53 -16.46 15.07
C PRO A 213 13.31 -15.15 15.16
N THR A 214 13.55 -14.69 16.39
CA THR A 214 14.46 -13.57 16.65
C THR A 214 15.82 -13.95 16.08
N PHE A 215 16.19 -13.36 14.95
CA PHE A 215 17.55 -13.47 14.42
C PHE A 215 18.51 -12.94 15.48
N ASP A 216 19.40 -13.81 15.97
CA ASP A 216 20.48 -13.41 16.84
C ASP A 216 21.49 -12.60 16.01
N PHE A 217 21.43 -11.27 16.12
CA PHE A 217 22.39 -10.35 15.52
C PHE A 217 23.83 -10.51 16.10
N SER A 218 24.04 -11.41 17.05
CA SER A 218 25.37 -11.66 17.65
C SER A 218 26.34 -12.42 16.75
N VAL A 219 25.90 -13.02 15.64
CA VAL A 219 26.80 -13.68 14.68
C VAL A 219 27.05 -12.74 13.48
N PRO A 220 28.30 -12.29 13.24
CA PRO A 220 28.59 -11.48 12.06
C PRO A 220 28.27 -12.31 10.80
N PRO A 221 27.60 -11.72 9.80
CA PRO A 221 27.24 -12.42 8.57
C PRO A 221 28.51 -12.93 7.89
N SER A 222 28.55 -14.23 7.59
CA SER A 222 29.72 -14.90 7.02
C SER A 222 29.67 -15.02 5.49
N SER A 223 28.50 -14.83 4.87
CA SER A 223 28.28 -14.92 3.43
C SER A 223 27.75 -13.60 2.84
N GLU A 224 27.94 -13.39 1.54
CA GLU A 224 27.40 -12.23 0.82
C GLU A 224 25.88 -12.13 0.97
N SER A 225 25.16 -13.24 0.81
CA SER A 225 23.69 -13.28 0.97
C SER A 225 23.27 -12.97 2.41
N SER A 226 24.04 -13.36 3.43
CA SER A 226 23.75 -12.98 4.83
C SER A 226 23.95 -11.48 5.07
N ILE A 227 24.97 -10.86 4.47
CA ILE A 227 25.19 -9.40 4.54
C ILE A 227 24.04 -8.67 3.83
N LEU A 228 23.63 -9.18 2.67
CA LEU A 228 22.53 -8.63 1.88
C LEU A 228 21.21 -8.69 2.65
N ALA A 229 20.89 -9.86 3.23
CA ALA A 229 19.70 -10.05 4.06
C ALA A 229 19.69 -9.10 5.27
N GLN A 230 20.81 -8.94 5.97
CA GLN A 230 20.90 -8.00 7.10
C GLN A 230 20.71 -6.55 6.67
N SER A 231 21.29 -6.15 5.53
CA SER A 231 21.12 -4.80 4.97
C SER A 231 19.66 -4.55 4.59
N LEU A 232 18.99 -5.56 4.03
CA LEU A 232 17.57 -5.50 3.70
C LEU A 232 16.70 -5.41 4.95
N VAL A 233 16.98 -6.19 6.00
CA VAL A 233 16.26 -6.08 7.27
C VAL A 233 16.39 -4.67 7.87
N ALA A 234 17.58 -4.08 7.82
CA ALA A 234 17.79 -2.71 8.29
C ALA A 234 16.96 -1.69 7.49
N LEU A 235 16.89 -1.85 6.17
CA LEU A 235 16.04 -1.04 5.29
C LEU A 235 14.54 -1.21 5.62
N LEU A 236 14.07 -2.45 5.74
CA LEU A 236 12.66 -2.77 6.03
C LEU A 236 12.21 -2.29 7.42
N ALA A 237 13.14 -2.08 8.35
CA ALA A 237 12.85 -1.55 9.69
C ALA A 237 12.60 -0.03 9.72
N LEU A 238 12.80 0.68 8.60
CA LEU A 238 12.54 2.13 8.52
C LEU A 238 11.05 2.43 8.64
N LYS A 239 10.68 3.16 9.69
CA LYS A 239 9.31 3.66 9.94
C LYS A 239 9.01 5.00 9.28
N ASP A 240 10.04 5.67 8.75
CA ASP A 240 9.85 6.92 8.04
C ASP A 240 9.24 6.66 6.67
N LEU A 241 7.96 7.03 6.51
CA LEU A 241 7.20 6.86 5.28
C LEU A 241 7.86 7.51 4.07
N ARG A 242 8.71 8.52 4.27
CA ARG A 242 9.47 9.15 3.21
C ARG A 242 10.43 8.20 2.50
N TYR A 243 10.84 7.13 3.17
CA TYR A 243 11.86 6.18 2.71
C TYR A 243 11.42 4.71 2.80
N SER A 244 10.18 4.45 3.18
CA SER A 244 9.65 3.09 3.36
C SER A 244 9.35 2.41 2.02
N ILE A 245 10.19 1.45 1.63
CA ILE A 245 9.99 0.70 0.39
C ILE A 245 8.80 -0.28 0.47
N THR A 246 8.45 -0.77 1.66
CA THR A 246 7.31 -1.69 1.87
C THR A 246 5.99 -0.99 1.54
N GLN A 247 5.84 0.27 1.94
CA GLN A 247 4.67 1.09 1.61
C GLN A 247 4.62 1.44 0.12
N LEU A 248 5.79 1.70 -0.47
CA LEU A 248 5.87 2.10 -1.87
C LEU A 248 5.66 0.95 -2.85
N TRP A 249 6.23 -0.22 -2.60
CA TRP A 249 6.25 -1.33 -3.57
C TRP A 249 5.42 -2.55 -3.15
N GLY A 250 5.16 -2.73 -1.86
CA GLY A 250 4.24 -3.74 -1.36
C GLY A 250 4.78 -4.51 -0.13
N PRO A 251 3.87 -5.12 0.65
CA PRO A 251 4.21 -5.81 1.90
C PRO A 251 5.03 -7.09 1.71
N PHE A 252 4.98 -7.71 0.52
CA PHE A 252 5.75 -8.92 0.20
C PHE A 252 7.27 -8.74 0.40
N LEU A 253 7.76 -7.49 0.39
CA LEU A 253 9.16 -7.17 0.64
C LEU A 253 9.65 -7.65 2.02
N ALA A 254 8.74 -7.76 3.00
CA ALA A 254 9.06 -8.26 4.35
C ALA A 254 9.57 -9.70 4.35
N ASP A 255 9.25 -10.48 3.31
CA ASP A 255 9.65 -11.87 3.15
C ASP A 255 10.93 -12.05 2.33
N LEU A 256 11.49 -10.99 1.76
CA LEU A 256 12.71 -11.12 0.97
C LEU A 256 13.94 -11.56 1.76
N PRO A 257 14.18 -11.13 3.03
CA PRO A 257 15.35 -11.57 3.77
C PRO A 257 15.49 -13.10 3.87
N ARG A 258 14.37 -13.83 3.99
CA ARG A 258 14.36 -15.30 4.05
C ARG A 258 14.61 -15.98 2.70
N ARG A 259 14.62 -15.23 1.60
CA ARG A 259 14.82 -15.73 0.22
C ARG A 259 16.19 -15.37 -0.36
N MET A 260 17.02 -14.61 0.36
CA MET A 260 18.37 -14.28 -0.08
C MET A 260 19.26 -15.53 -0.15
N GLY A 261 20.06 -15.64 -1.20
CA GLY A 261 20.92 -16.79 -1.48
C GLY A 261 20.22 -17.95 -2.20
N CYS A 262 18.91 -17.88 -2.43
CA CYS A 262 18.18 -18.89 -3.21
C CYS A 262 18.20 -18.63 -4.72
N ASN A 263 18.35 -17.36 -5.13
CA ASN A 263 18.29 -16.96 -6.53
C ASN A 263 19.20 -15.75 -6.78
N GLU A 264 20.20 -15.92 -7.64
CA GLU A 264 21.23 -14.91 -7.95
C GLU A 264 20.66 -13.62 -8.57
N ALA A 265 19.57 -13.71 -9.34
CA ALA A 265 18.93 -12.54 -9.91
C ALA A 265 18.19 -11.73 -8.84
N LEU A 266 17.53 -12.41 -7.91
CA LEU A 266 16.88 -11.76 -6.77
C LEU A 266 17.91 -11.08 -5.86
N ASP A 267 19.02 -11.75 -5.56
CA ASP A 267 20.11 -11.19 -4.76
C ASP A 267 20.69 -9.92 -5.43
N ALA A 268 20.99 -9.99 -6.73
CA ALA A 268 21.51 -8.85 -7.49
C ALA A 268 20.50 -7.69 -7.61
N ALA A 269 19.21 -7.99 -7.82
CA ALA A 269 18.15 -6.99 -7.86
C ALA A 269 17.97 -6.31 -6.49
N THR A 270 18.03 -7.08 -5.41
CA THR A 270 17.96 -6.58 -4.02
C THR A 270 19.16 -5.68 -3.70
N ALA A 271 20.37 -6.05 -4.13
CA ALA A 271 21.55 -5.20 -3.99
C ALA A 271 21.37 -3.84 -4.69
N THR A 272 20.74 -3.85 -5.88
CA THR A 272 20.41 -2.62 -6.62
C THR A 272 19.42 -1.75 -5.86
N VAL A 273 18.39 -2.34 -5.26
CA VAL A 273 17.41 -1.62 -4.41
C VAL A 273 18.09 -0.94 -3.23
N LEU A 274 18.99 -1.66 -2.54
CA LEU A 274 19.74 -1.11 -1.41
C LEU A 274 20.67 0.04 -1.84
N GLY A 275 21.39 -0.13 -2.96
CA GLY A 275 22.25 0.92 -3.49
C GLY A 275 21.47 2.16 -3.91
N LEU A 276 20.29 1.98 -4.52
CA LEU A 276 19.39 3.07 -4.87
C LEU A 276 18.90 3.78 -3.61
N HIS A 277 18.38 3.04 -2.63
CA HIS A 277 17.89 3.62 -1.38
C HIS A 277 18.95 4.43 -0.63
N ASP A 278 20.18 3.92 -0.59
CA ASP A 278 21.33 4.64 -0.01
C ASP A 278 21.64 5.93 -0.77
N ALA A 279 21.56 5.95 -2.10
CA ALA A 279 21.72 7.16 -2.90
C ALA A 279 20.63 8.21 -2.61
N GLU A 280 19.37 7.77 -2.49
CA GLU A 280 18.23 8.65 -2.18
C GLU A 280 18.32 9.25 -0.78
N THR A 281 18.64 8.43 0.23
CA THR A 281 18.72 8.87 1.62
C THR A 281 19.86 9.85 1.86
N ARG A 282 20.93 9.75 1.08
CA ARG A 282 22.06 10.70 1.13
C ARG A 282 21.76 12.01 0.41
N PHE A 283 20.68 12.11 -0.36
CA PHE A 283 20.40 13.24 -1.25
C PHE A 283 21.56 13.54 -2.22
N VAL A 284 22.36 12.52 -2.57
CA VAL A 284 23.47 12.65 -3.51
C VAL A 284 23.16 11.78 -4.72
N ARG A 285 22.70 12.42 -5.79
CA ARG A 285 22.44 11.81 -7.09
C ARG A 285 23.42 12.33 -8.14
N ASP A 286 24.69 12.47 -7.78
CA ASP A 286 25.71 12.72 -8.78
C ASP A 286 26.02 11.44 -9.58
N SER A 287 26.61 11.63 -10.76
CA SER A 287 27.04 10.53 -11.63
C SER A 287 28.04 9.57 -10.93
N ALA A 288 28.73 10.02 -9.88
CA ALA A 288 29.67 9.19 -9.14
C ALA A 288 28.95 8.21 -8.19
N THR A 289 27.85 8.65 -7.57
CA THR A 289 27.03 7.91 -6.62
C THR A 289 26.10 6.94 -7.32
N LEU A 290 25.53 7.34 -8.47
CA LEU A 290 24.65 6.46 -9.26
C LEU A 290 25.41 5.39 -10.05
N ARG A 291 26.67 5.60 -10.40
CA ARG A 291 27.46 4.65 -11.21
C ARG A 291 27.60 3.26 -10.55
N PRO A 292 27.91 3.12 -9.25
CA PRO A 292 27.87 1.85 -8.55
C PRO A 292 26.49 1.17 -8.62
N VAL A 293 25.41 1.91 -8.43
CA VAL A 293 24.03 1.40 -8.48
C VAL A 293 23.69 0.89 -9.89
N LEU A 294 24.05 1.65 -10.93
CA LEU A 294 23.89 1.23 -12.33
C LEU A 294 24.66 -0.04 -12.65
N ARG A 295 25.87 -0.24 -12.08
CA ARG A 295 26.62 -1.49 -12.24
C ARG A 295 25.90 -2.68 -11.59
N GLN A 296 25.30 -2.48 -10.41
CA GLN A 296 24.48 -3.52 -9.76
C GLN A 296 23.23 -3.83 -10.58
N TYR A 297 22.57 -2.80 -11.11
CA TYR A 297 21.41 -2.96 -11.99
C TYR A 297 21.73 -3.77 -13.25
N VAL A 298 22.85 -3.47 -13.93
CA VAL A 298 23.31 -4.25 -15.10
C VAL A 298 23.65 -5.70 -14.71
N ARG A 299 24.28 -5.92 -13.55
CA ARG A 299 24.53 -7.29 -13.04
C ARG A 299 23.23 -8.05 -12.83
N ALA A 300 22.22 -7.42 -12.24
CA ALA A 300 20.91 -8.01 -12.02
C ALA A 300 20.19 -8.35 -13.33
N ILE A 301 20.28 -7.48 -14.34
CA ILE A 301 19.78 -7.79 -15.70
C ILE A 301 20.48 -9.02 -16.28
N ASN A 302 21.81 -9.10 -16.17
CA ASN A 302 22.56 -10.23 -16.69
C ASN A 302 22.21 -11.55 -15.94
N ALA A 303 22.00 -11.48 -14.62
CA ALA A 303 21.56 -12.60 -13.82
C ALA A 303 20.16 -13.07 -14.25
N VAL A 304 19.20 -12.16 -14.40
CA VAL A 304 17.86 -12.50 -14.95
C VAL A 304 18.00 -13.17 -16.31
N ARG A 305 18.78 -12.60 -17.23
CA ARG A 305 18.97 -13.19 -18.56
C ARG A 305 19.51 -14.62 -18.51
N SER A 306 20.50 -14.88 -17.66
CA SER A 306 21.06 -16.23 -17.48
C SER A 306 20.05 -17.21 -16.89
N ILE A 307 19.14 -16.75 -16.03
CA ILE A 307 18.09 -17.59 -15.43
C ILE A 307 17.00 -17.92 -16.45
N LEU A 308 16.66 -16.97 -17.33
CA LEU A 308 15.60 -17.16 -18.33
C LEU A 308 15.94 -18.22 -19.38
N ASP A 309 17.21 -18.58 -19.54
CA ASP A 309 17.64 -19.69 -20.41
C ASP A 309 17.26 -21.08 -19.84
N ASP A 310 16.95 -21.16 -18.53
CA ASP A 310 16.45 -22.37 -17.88
C ASP A 310 14.92 -22.28 -17.66
N PRO A 311 14.11 -23.12 -18.34
CA PRO A 311 12.65 -23.03 -18.26
C PRO A 311 12.07 -23.32 -16.87
N VAL A 312 12.80 -24.02 -16.01
CA VAL A 312 12.38 -24.28 -14.62
C VAL A 312 12.64 -23.03 -13.78
N ARG A 313 13.86 -22.49 -13.84
CA ARG A 313 14.24 -21.31 -13.05
C ARG A 313 13.54 -20.03 -13.53
N ALA A 314 13.19 -19.96 -14.82
CA ALA A 314 12.39 -18.87 -15.38
C ALA A 314 11.00 -18.77 -14.71
N GLN A 315 10.45 -19.90 -14.23
CA GLN A 315 9.17 -19.95 -13.54
C GLN A 315 9.28 -19.76 -12.03
N GLU A 316 10.47 -19.65 -11.44
CA GLU A 316 10.62 -19.38 -10.00
C GLU A 316 9.99 -18.04 -9.60
N VAL A 317 9.40 -17.98 -8.41
CA VAL A 317 8.82 -16.72 -7.90
C VAL A 317 9.91 -15.70 -7.59
N GLU A 318 11.10 -16.14 -7.22
CA GLU A 318 12.28 -15.30 -7.02
C GLU A 318 12.67 -14.57 -8.31
N THR A 319 12.61 -15.25 -9.46
CA THR A 319 12.86 -14.66 -10.78
C THR A 319 11.82 -13.59 -11.11
N LEU A 320 10.55 -13.88 -10.86
CA LEU A 320 9.45 -12.90 -11.01
C LEU A 320 9.66 -11.68 -10.11
N CYS A 321 10.06 -11.91 -8.86
CA CYS A 321 10.35 -10.86 -7.90
C CYS A 321 11.55 -10.02 -8.34
N ALA A 322 12.62 -10.63 -8.86
CA ALA A 322 13.78 -9.92 -9.38
C ALA A 322 13.38 -8.95 -10.52
N VAL A 323 12.56 -9.41 -11.47
CA VAL A 323 12.04 -8.57 -12.56
C VAL A 323 11.15 -7.44 -12.03
N PHE A 324 10.30 -7.70 -11.04
CA PHE A 324 9.52 -6.65 -10.39
C PHE A 324 10.41 -5.58 -9.74
N LEU A 325 11.44 -5.98 -8.99
CA LEU A 325 12.38 -5.04 -8.36
C LEU A 325 13.16 -4.24 -9.40
N LEU A 326 13.59 -4.86 -10.50
CA LEU A 326 14.21 -4.16 -11.62
C LEU A 326 13.26 -3.14 -12.26
N ALA A 327 11.99 -3.51 -12.42
CA ALA A 327 10.97 -2.64 -12.97
C ALA A 327 10.69 -1.41 -12.08
N LYS A 328 10.71 -1.61 -10.75
CA LYS A 328 10.57 -0.52 -9.77
C LYS A 328 11.82 0.36 -9.67
N THR A 329 13.01 -0.22 -9.74
CA THR A 329 14.26 0.56 -9.65
C THR A 329 14.51 1.37 -10.91
N SER A 330 14.10 0.87 -12.09
CA SER A 330 14.33 1.56 -13.37
C SER A 330 13.73 2.96 -13.44
N CYS A 331 12.62 3.23 -12.75
CA CYS A 331 11.98 4.55 -12.76
C CYS A 331 12.73 5.62 -11.96
N TYR A 332 13.80 5.25 -11.24
CA TYR A 332 14.63 6.19 -10.49
C TYR A 332 15.91 6.59 -11.23
N PHE A 333 16.26 5.92 -12.34
CA PHE A 333 17.44 6.29 -13.09
C PHE A 333 17.17 7.50 -14.00
N PRO A 334 18.10 8.47 -14.07
CA PRO A 334 17.99 9.57 -15.00
C PRO A 334 17.95 9.10 -16.45
N GLY A 335 17.08 9.70 -17.26
CA GLY A 335 17.06 9.48 -18.71
C GLY A 335 15.66 9.55 -19.31
N PRO A 336 15.56 9.39 -20.65
CA PRO A 336 14.28 9.30 -21.35
C PRO A 336 13.56 7.96 -21.09
N ILE A 337 14.17 7.05 -20.33
CA ILE A 337 13.60 5.76 -19.98
C ILE A 337 12.40 6.04 -19.07
N SER A 338 11.22 5.87 -19.67
CA SER A 338 10.01 6.54 -19.27
C SER A 338 9.59 6.25 -17.82
N ASN A 339 9.04 7.26 -17.15
CA ASN A 339 8.38 7.09 -15.86
C ASN A 339 7.10 6.23 -15.94
N PHE A 340 6.71 5.78 -17.13
CA PHE A 340 5.37 5.27 -17.44
C PHE A 340 5.37 3.80 -17.85
N ILE A 341 6.33 3.43 -18.70
CA ILE A 341 6.54 2.10 -19.24
C ILE A 341 7.92 1.66 -18.76
N SER A 342 7.95 0.69 -17.85
CA SER A 342 9.20 0.10 -17.43
C SER A 342 9.79 -0.69 -18.59
N PRO A 343 11.10 -0.63 -18.86
CA PRO A 343 11.74 -1.53 -19.82
C PRO A 343 11.57 -3.02 -19.44
N HIS A 344 11.19 -3.30 -18.18
CA HIS A 344 10.93 -4.64 -17.67
C HIS A 344 9.45 -5.04 -17.70
N GLY A 345 8.54 -4.12 -18.07
CA GLY A 345 7.10 -4.34 -18.12
C GLY A 345 6.71 -5.51 -19.02
N THR A 346 7.24 -5.52 -20.24
CA THR A 346 7.03 -6.62 -21.19
C THR A 346 7.57 -7.95 -20.63
N GLY A 347 8.74 -7.94 -19.98
CA GLY A 347 9.30 -9.14 -19.36
C GLY A 347 8.43 -9.68 -18.23
N ALA A 348 7.89 -8.80 -17.38
CA ALA A 348 6.92 -9.18 -16.35
C ALA A 348 5.66 -9.81 -16.93
N VAL A 349 5.15 -9.29 -18.04
CA VAL A 349 4.00 -9.87 -18.75
C VAL A 349 4.30 -11.29 -19.26
N GLU A 350 5.46 -11.49 -19.89
CA GLU A 350 5.85 -12.82 -20.38
C GLU A 350 6.00 -13.83 -19.24
N LEU A 351 6.56 -13.43 -18.10
CA LEU A 351 6.65 -14.30 -16.92
C LEU A 351 5.27 -14.62 -16.32
N LEU A 352 4.35 -13.66 -16.28
CA LEU A 352 2.96 -13.90 -15.87
C LEU A 352 2.25 -14.89 -16.79
N LYS A 353 2.49 -14.80 -18.11
CA LYS A 353 1.95 -15.77 -19.09
C LYS A 353 2.52 -17.16 -18.88
N LEU A 354 3.84 -17.28 -18.69
CA LEU A 354 4.50 -18.56 -18.45
C LEU A 354 3.93 -19.27 -17.23
N ARG A 355 3.53 -18.51 -16.21
CA ARG A 355 2.87 -19.00 -15.00
C ARG A 355 1.33 -19.10 -15.11
N GLY A 356 0.77 -18.96 -16.32
CA GLY A 356 -0.66 -19.13 -16.60
C GLY A 356 -1.59 -18.10 -15.95
N PHE A 357 -1.05 -16.94 -15.52
CA PHE A 357 -1.76 -15.97 -14.69
C PHE A 357 -2.36 -16.54 -13.39
N CYS A 358 -1.88 -17.68 -12.92
CA CYS A 358 -2.46 -18.42 -11.80
C CYS A 358 -2.57 -17.56 -10.52
N ARG A 359 -3.61 -17.84 -9.73
CA ARG A 359 -3.69 -17.37 -8.35
C ARG A 359 -2.95 -18.39 -7.50
N ASP A 360 -1.80 -18.00 -7.00
CA ASP A 360 -1.00 -18.86 -6.14
C ASP A 360 -1.49 -18.77 -4.68
N GLN A 361 -1.38 -19.89 -3.97
CA GLN A 361 -1.95 -20.07 -2.62
C GLN A 361 -1.01 -19.57 -1.51
N GLU A 362 0.29 -19.42 -1.78
CA GLU A 362 1.26 -19.00 -0.77
C GLU A 362 1.19 -17.48 -0.56
N PRO A 363 1.23 -17.00 0.71
CA PRO A 363 1.02 -15.58 1.01
C PRO A 363 2.00 -14.61 0.32
N PHE A 364 3.29 -14.94 0.24
CA PHE A 364 4.27 -14.10 -0.45
C PHE A 364 3.98 -14.01 -1.94
N GLU A 365 3.74 -15.15 -2.60
CA GLU A 365 3.40 -15.16 -4.02
C GLU A 365 2.13 -14.32 -4.25
N SER A 366 1.05 -14.58 -3.53
CA SER A 366 -0.21 -13.83 -3.68
C SER A 366 -0.02 -12.31 -3.56
N MET A 367 0.77 -11.85 -2.59
CA MET A 367 1.08 -10.43 -2.41
C MET A 367 1.96 -9.86 -3.55
N LEU A 368 2.99 -10.59 -3.98
CA LEU A 368 3.85 -10.20 -5.10
C LEU A 368 3.02 -10.04 -6.38
N TYR A 369 2.20 -11.04 -6.69
CA TYR A 369 1.34 -11.02 -7.86
C TYR A 369 0.33 -9.88 -7.83
N GLY A 370 -0.31 -9.61 -6.69
CA GLY A 370 -1.23 -8.46 -6.58
C GLY A 370 -0.55 -7.14 -6.97
N ASN A 371 0.68 -6.92 -6.51
CA ASN A 371 1.45 -5.72 -6.83
C ASN A 371 1.95 -5.69 -8.28
N LEU A 372 2.44 -6.82 -8.79
CA LEU A 372 2.92 -6.96 -10.15
C LEU A 372 1.80 -6.77 -11.17
N ARG A 373 0.63 -7.40 -10.95
CA ARG A 373 -0.57 -7.26 -11.78
C ARG A 373 -0.99 -5.79 -11.89
N PHE A 374 -0.98 -5.07 -10.77
CA PHE A 374 -1.30 -3.65 -10.81
C PHE A 374 -0.30 -2.85 -11.63
N GLN A 375 0.99 -3.11 -11.44
CA GLN A 375 2.02 -2.44 -12.24
C GLN A 375 1.83 -2.70 -13.73
N VAL A 376 1.71 -3.97 -14.12
CA VAL A 376 1.52 -4.38 -15.52
C VAL A 376 0.26 -3.75 -16.12
N ALA A 377 -0.87 -3.80 -15.40
CA ALA A 377 -2.12 -3.20 -15.87
C ALA A 377 -1.99 -1.68 -16.06
N GLN A 378 -1.27 -1.00 -15.16
CA GLN A 378 -1.03 0.44 -15.27
C GLN A 378 -0.12 0.78 -16.46
N GLU A 379 0.96 0.01 -16.68
CA GLU A 379 1.87 0.22 -17.82
C GLU A 379 1.14 0.00 -19.16
N MET A 380 0.23 -0.98 -19.22
CA MET A 380 -0.60 -1.28 -20.39
C MET A 380 -1.56 -0.16 -20.79
N LEU A 381 -1.87 0.79 -19.91
CA LEU A 381 -2.63 1.98 -20.29
C LEU A 381 -1.87 2.85 -21.31
N PHE A 382 -0.54 2.82 -21.24
CA PHE A 382 0.35 3.67 -22.04
C PHE A 382 1.10 2.90 -23.13
N ASP A 383 1.22 1.58 -23.01
CA ASP A 383 1.87 0.72 -24.00
C ASP A 383 1.00 0.59 -25.26
N PRO A 384 1.47 0.98 -26.46
CA PRO A 384 0.74 0.84 -27.71
C PRO A 384 0.52 -0.61 -28.15
N ASP A 385 1.38 -1.55 -27.77
CA ASP A 385 1.34 -2.95 -28.22
C ASP A 385 1.52 -3.93 -27.05
N PRO A 386 0.53 -4.00 -26.13
CA PRO A 386 0.57 -5.03 -25.11
C PRO A 386 0.37 -6.36 -25.83
N LYS A 387 1.43 -7.18 -25.85
CA LYS A 387 1.49 -8.49 -26.53
C LYS A 387 0.59 -9.56 -25.88
N LEU A 388 -0.67 -9.25 -25.55
CA LEU A 388 -1.64 -10.16 -24.96
C LEU A 388 -2.71 -10.55 -25.98
N SER A 389 -2.93 -11.85 -26.14
CA SER A 389 -4.10 -12.35 -26.88
C SER A 389 -5.40 -12.05 -26.13
N ARG A 390 -6.54 -12.13 -26.83
CA ARG A 390 -7.87 -11.95 -26.23
C ARG A 390 -8.11 -12.88 -25.04
N ASP A 391 -7.64 -14.13 -25.12
CA ASP A 391 -7.80 -15.09 -24.03
C ASP A 391 -6.84 -14.80 -22.88
N GLN A 392 -5.62 -14.34 -23.16
CA GLN A 392 -4.68 -13.92 -22.12
C GLN A 392 -5.20 -12.70 -21.35
N TRP A 393 -5.87 -11.76 -22.00
CA TRP A 393 -6.55 -10.66 -21.32
C TRP A 393 -7.65 -11.15 -20.37
N LYS A 394 -8.46 -12.11 -20.79
CA LYS A 394 -9.50 -12.71 -19.94
C LYS A 394 -8.90 -13.45 -18.75
N MET A 395 -7.82 -14.21 -18.97
CA MET A 395 -7.10 -14.90 -17.90
C MET A 395 -6.52 -13.89 -16.90
N PHE A 396 -5.93 -12.80 -17.38
CA PHE A 396 -5.40 -11.74 -16.53
C PHE A 396 -6.50 -11.07 -15.70
N GLU A 397 -7.63 -10.71 -16.33
CA GLU A 397 -8.79 -10.15 -15.65
C GLU A 397 -9.34 -11.11 -14.57
N ALA A 398 -9.52 -12.40 -14.91
CA ALA A 398 -10.01 -13.43 -13.98
C ALA A 398 -9.03 -13.68 -12.82
N SER A 399 -7.74 -13.47 -13.03
CA SER A 399 -6.73 -13.63 -11.98
C SER A 399 -6.75 -12.51 -10.93
N CYS A 400 -7.38 -11.37 -11.23
CA CYS A 400 -7.47 -10.24 -10.30
C CYS A 400 -8.41 -10.59 -9.13
N PRO A 401 -8.03 -10.33 -7.87
CA PRO A 401 -8.94 -10.46 -6.74
C PRO A 401 -10.18 -9.56 -6.91
N ASN A 402 -11.21 -9.73 -6.07
CA ASN A 402 -12.46 -8.98 -6.20
C ASN A 402 -13.09 -8.66 -4.83
N ASN A 403 -12.26 -8.41 -3.81
CA ASN A 403 -12.73 -8.31 -2.43
C ASN A 403 -12.67 -6.88 -1.86
N GLN A 404 -11.81 -6.02 -2.41
CA GLN A 404 -11.58 -4.66 -1.92
C GLN A 404 -11.67 -3.62 -3.05
N PHE A 405 -11.80 -2.34 -2.70
CA PHE A 405 -11.81 -1.25 -3.70
C PHE A 405 -10.55 -1.25 -4.57
N SER A 406 -9.39 -1.55 -4.00
CA SER A 406 -8.11 -1.69 -4.72
C SER A 406 -8.15 -2.82 -5.76
N ASP A 407 -8.87 -3.91 -5.46
CA ASP A 407 -9.04 -5.04 -6.36
C ASP A 407 -10.00 -4.70 -7.51
N HIS A 408 -11.12 -4.03 -7.20
CA HIS A 408 -12.04 -3.50 -8.21
C HIS A 408 -11.34 -2.52 -9.14
N LEU A 409 -10.50 -1.64 -8.58
CA LEU A 409 -9.68 -0.72 -9.34
C LEU A 409 -8.73 -1.47 -10.27
N LEU A 410 -8.00 -2.48 -9.77
CA LEU A 410 -7.13 -3.32 -10.59
C LEU A 410 -7.87 -3.96 -11.77
N ARG A 411 -9.01 -4.61 -11.51
CA ARG A 411 -9.82 -5.25 -12.55
C ARG A 411 -10.33 -4.24 -13.58
N CYS A 412 -10.73 -3.05 -13.12
CA CYS A 412 -11.10 -1.96 -14.00
C CYS A 412 -9.91 -1.52 -14.87
N THR A 413 -8.72 -1.33 -14.30
CA THR A 413 -7.49 -1.00 -15.04
C THR A 413 -7.20 -2.01 -16.14
N VAL A 414 -7.33 -3.32 -15.86
CA VAL A 414 -7.12 -4.38 -16.87
C VAL A 414 -8.13 -4.27 -18.01
N ARG A 415 -9.43 -4.04 -17.69
CA ARG A 415 -10.48 -3.87 -18.71
C ARG A 415 -10.27 -2.61 -19.55
N VAL A 416 -9.84 -1.50 -18.94
CA VAL A 416 -9.49 -0.27 -19.65
C VAL A 416 -8.28 -0.51 -20.56
N GLY A 417 -7.21 -1.14 -20.07
CA GLY A 417 -6.04 -1.48 -20.90
C GLY A 417 -6.39 -2.34 -22.12
N ARG A 418 -7.22 -3.38 -21.93
CA ARG A 418 -7.76 -4.18 -23.04
C ARG A 418 -8.52 -3.31 -24.03
N PHE A 419 -9.43 -2.47 -23.54
CA PHE A 419 -10.20 -1.56 -24.39
C PHE A 419 -9.32 -0.62 -25.20
N LEU A 420 -8.31 0.02 -24.58
CA LEU A 420 -7.40 0.93 -25.28
C LEU A 420 -6.65 0.20 -26.39
N THR A 421 -6.21 -1.04 -26.13
CA THR A 421 -5.55 -1.90 -27.12
C THR A 421 -6.45 -2.17 -28.33
N GLU A 422 -7.68 -2.60 -28.08
CA GLU A 422 -8.67 -2.85 -29.14
C GLU A 422 -8.99 -1.56 -29.91
N PHE A 423 -9.14 -0.44 -29.20
CA PHE A 423 -9.49 0.85 -29.77
C PHE A 423 -8.40 1.42 -30.70
N ARG A 424 -7.10 1.17 -30.42
CA ARG A 424 -6.00 1.57 -31.32
C ARG A 424 -6.16 1.04 -32.74
N SER A 425 -6.71 -0.17 -32.87
CA SER A 425 -6.95 -0.82 -34.16
C SER A 425 -8.26 -0.40 -34.84
N THR A 426 -9.08 0.43 -34.19
CA THR A 426 -10.39 0.87 -34.70
C THR A 426 -10.23 2.03 -35.68
N ALA A 427 -10.78 1.88 -36.88
CA ALA A 427 -10.77 2.91 -37.92
C ALA A 427 -11.56 4.16 -37.49
N ARG A 428 -11.08 5.35 -37.87
CA ARG A 428 -11.79 6.62 -37.63
C ARG A 428 -13.10 6.66 -38.41
N GLY A 429 -14.16 7.19 -37.79
CA GLY A 429 -15.50 7.29 -38.37
C GLY A 429 -16.29 5.97 -38.42
N SER A 430 -15.76 4.88 -37.88
CA SER A 430 -16.42 3.57 -37.85
C SER A 430 -17.55 3.51 -36.81
N ILE A 431 -18.47 2.56 -36.95
CA ILE A 431 -19.52 2.32 -35.94
C ILE A 431 -18.91 1.85 -34.61
N GLU A 432 -17.77 1.17 -34.69
CA GLU A 432 -16.97 0.74 -33.54
C GLU A 432 -16.43 1.94 -32.75
N GLU A 433 -16.12 3.07 -33.41
CA GLU A 433 -15.70 4.31 -32.73
C GLU A 433 -16.86 4.93 -31.92
N VAL A 434 -18.07 4.91 -32.47
CA VAL A 434 -19.27 5.34 -31.73
C VAL A 434 -19.53 4.41 -30.53
N ALA A 435 -19.41 3.11 -30.72
CA ALA A 435 -19.53 2.14 -29.62
C ALA A 435 -18.43 2.32 -28.56
N ALA A 436 -17.23 2.72 -28.97
CA ALA A 436 -16.12 3.02 -28.08
C ALA A 436 -16.45 4.20 -27.15
N TYR A 437 -17.08 5.27 -27.66
CA TYR A 437 -17.50 6.41 -26.84
C TYR A 437 -18.44 6.00 -25.70
N TYR A 438 -19.47 5.19 -26.00
CA TYR A 438 -20.38 4.68 -24.97
C TYR A 438 -19.66 3.79 -23.95
N ARG A 439 -18.74 2.95 -24.41
CA ARG A 439 -17.94 2.08 -23.53
C ARG A 439 -17.02 2.88 -22.61
N VAL A 440 -16.39 3.95 -23.09
CA VAL A 440 -15.57 4.84 -22.27
C VAL A 440 -16.41 5.52 -21.20
N THR A 441 -17.64 5.95 -21.55
CA THR A 441 -18.58 6.56 -20.60
C THR A 441 -18.96 5.58 -19.49
N GLN A 442 -19.25 4.32 -19.83
CA GLN A 442 -19.50 3.26 -18.83
C GLN A 442 -18.29 3.03 -17.91
N PHE A 443 -17.07 3.01 -18.45
CA PHE A 443 -15.88 2.88 -17.62
C PHE A 443 -15.70 4.07 -16.68
N GLN A 444 -16.00 5.28 -17.12
CA GLN A 444 -15.91 6.46 -16.26
C GLN A 444 -16.88 6.40 -15.09
N GLU A 445 -18.14 6.00 -15.33
CA GLU A 445 -19.13 5.84 -14.25
C GLU A 445 -18.63 4.83 -13.21
N GLU A 446 -18.10 3.70 -13.65
CA GLU A 446 -17.54 2.69 -12.75
C GLU A 446 -16.32 3.21 -11.97
N VAL A 447 -15.37 3.84 -12.65
CA VAL A 447 -14.15 4.38 -12.03
C VAL A 447 -14.48 5.51 -11.06
N GLU A 448 -15.45 6.37 -11.37
CA GLU A 448 -15.89 7.44 -10.48
C GLU A 448 -16.49 6.88 -9.19
N GLN A 449 -17.31 5.82 -9.27
CA GLN A 449 -17.84 5.17 -8.06
C GLN A 449 -16.72 4.60 -7.17
N ILE A 450 -15.73 3.93 -7.78
CA ILE A 450 -14.56 3.41 -7.06
C ILE A 450 -13.75 4.55 -6.44
N THR A 451 -13.50 5.61 -7.21
CA THR A 451 -12.67 6.77 -6.82
C THR A 451 -13.33 7.58 -5.71
N LEU A 452 -14.65 7.78 -5.75
CA LEU A 452 -15.43 8.39 -4.67
C LEU A 452 -15.41 7.52 -3.40
N GLY A 453 -15.46 6.19 -3.55
CA GLY A 453 -15.25 5.25 -2.46
C GLY A 453 -13.91 5.47 -1.76
N MET A 454 -12.82 5.49 -2.53
CA MET A 454 -11.47 5.73 -2.03
C MET A 454 -11.30 7.13 -1.43
N GLN A 455 -11.89 8.16 -2.06
CA GLN A 455 -11.86 9.53 -1.53
C GLN A 455 -12.49 9.58 -0.12
N ARG A 456 -13.64 8.94 0.07
CA ARG A 456 -14.28 8.85 1.39
C ARG A 456 -13.40 8.12 2.40
N GLU A 457 -12.75 7.04 2.01
CA GLU A 457 -11.82 6.33 2.90
C GLU A 457 -10.63 7.21 3.31
N VAL A 458 -10.10 8.02 2.40
CA VAL A 458 -9.04 8.99 2.70
C VAL A 458 -9.55 10.07 3.67
N THR A 459 -10.75 10.63 3.45
CA THR A 459 -11.32 11.67 4.32
C THR A 459 -11.69 11.17 5.72
N VAL A 460 -12.20 9.94 5.84
CA VAL A 460 -12.67 9.36 7.12
C VAL A 460 -11.51 8.76 7.94
N SER A 461 -10.32 8.59 7.36
CA SER A 461 -9.16 8.03 8.06
C SER A 461 -8.60 9.00 9.11
N THR A 462 -9.34 9.19 10.20
CA THR A 462 -8.94 9.89 11.43
C THR A 462 -8.37 8.95 12.48
N HIS A 463 -8.56 7.64 12.31
CA HIS A 463 -8.16 6.59 13.26
C HIS A 463 -7.11 5.60 12.70
N GLY A 464 -6.78 5.68 11.41
CA GLY A 464 -5.73 4.89 10.80
C GLY A 464 -4.34 5.49 11.06
N GLY A 465 -3.34 4.65 11.29
CA GLY A 465 -1.96 5.11 11.34
C GLY A 465 -1.56 5.83 10.03
N THR A 466 -0.54 6.68 10.08
CA THR A 466 -0.04 7.45 8.92
C THR A 466 0.23 6.57 7.69
N GLU A 467 0.58 5.29 7.91
CA GLU A 467 0.84 4.31 6.86
C GLU A 467 -0.42 3.91 6.07
N GLU A 468 -1.54 3.67 6.76
CA GLU A 468 -2.80 3.26 6.13
C GLU A 468 -3.37 4.39 5.27
N LEU A 469 -3.28 5.63 5.77
CA LEU A 469 -3.68 6.82 5.03
C LEU A 469 -2.85 6.98 3.75
N ALA A 470 -1.52 6.84 3.83
CA ALA A 470 -0.63 6.93 2.68
C ALA A 470 -0.98 5.89 1.60
N LEU A 471 -1.30 4.65 2.02
CA LEU A 471 -1.71 3.60 1.11
C LEU A 471 -3.05 3.92 0.43
N LYS A 472 -4.05 4.41 1.18
CA LYS A 472 -5.35 4.84 0.63
C LYS A 472 -5.19 5.98 -0.37
N GLN A 473 -4.37 6.97 -0.06
CA GLN A 473 -4.07 8.09 -0.97
C GLN A 473 -3.40 7.62 -2.27
N LYS A 474 -2.47 6.65 -2.20
CA LYS A 474 -1.85 6.03 -3.37
C LYS A 474 -2.87 5.34 -4.28
N TYR A 475 -3.82 4.58 -3.71
CA TYR A 475 -4.90 3.95 -4.50
C TYR A 475 -5.88 4.99 -5.05
N TYR A 476 -6.20 6.04 -4.29
CA TYR A 476 -7.02 7.14 -4.77
C TYR A 476 -6.38 7.84 -5.98
N ASN A 477 -5.07 8.11 -5.96
CA ASN A 477 -4.36 8.65 -7.11
C ASN A 477 -4.45 7.74 -8.34
N ARG A 478 -4.36 6.42 -8.13
CA ARG A 478 -4.53 5.46 -9.22
C ARG A 478 -5.93 5.53 -9.84
N GLY A 479 -6.97 5.75 -9.05
CA GLY A 479 -8.31 6.08 -9.54
C GLY A 479 -8.29 7.32 -10.43
N LEU A 480 -7.69 8.42 -9.96
CA LEU A 480 -7.57 9.66 -10.72
C LEU A 480 -6.78 9.49 -12.03
N VAL A 481 -5.73 8.65 -12.06
CA VAL A 481 -4.98 8.31 -13.28
C VAL A 481 -5.91 7.67 -14.31
N ILE A 482 -6.73 6.70 -13.92
CA ILE A 482 -7.65 6.03 -14.87
C ILE A 482 -8.72 7.01 -15.35
N THR A 483 -9.27 7.84 -14.45
CA THR A 483 -10.21 8.92 -14.83
C THR A 483 -9.59 9.85 -15.88
N ALA A 484 -8.33 10.27 -15.67
CA ALA A 484 -7.61 11.13 -16.59
C ALA A 484 -7.36 10.46 -17.95
N VAL A 485 -6.98 9.18 -17.97
CA VAL A 485 -6.83 8.39 -19.20
C VAL A 485 -8.16 8.36 -19.98
N LEU A 486 -9.26 7.98 -19.32
CA LEU A 486 -10.57 7.91 -19.97
C LEU A 486 -11.03 9.27 -20.49
N LEU A 487 -10.75 10.35 -19.76
CA LEU A 487 -11.06 11.71 -20.19
C LEU A 487 -10.24 12.13 -21.43
N CYS A 488 -8.96 11.77 -21.52
CA CYS A 488 -8.18 11.96 -22.75
C CYS A 488 -8.85 11.25 -23.94
N VAL A 489 -9.30 10.01 -23.77
CA VAL A 489 -9.97 9.24 -24.83
C VAL A 489 -11.28 9.90 -25.25
N GLN A 490 -12.11 10.32 -24.30
CA GLN A 490 -13.38 10.99 -24.63
C GLN A 490 -13.18 12.31 -25.34
N ARG A 491 -12.22 13.12 -24.91
CA ARG A 491 -11.89 14.38 -25.58
C ARG A 491 -11.42 14.15 -27.01
N ALA A 492 -10.70 13.04 -27.27
CA ALA A 492 -10.32 12.65 -28.62
C ALA A 492 -11.51 12.20 -29.47
N LEU A 493 -12.46 11.47 -28.88
CA LEU A 493 -13.67 10.98 -29.54
C LEU A 493 -14.73 12.07 -29.80
N ALA A 494 -14.84 13.07 -28.92
CA ALA A 494 -15.88 14.09 -28.96
C ALA A 494 -15.37 15.51 -28.63
N PRO A 495 -14.42 16.08 -29.39
CA PRO A 495 -13.68 17.29 -29.01
C PRO A 495 -14.51 18.58 -28.83
N LYS A 496 -15.81 18.56 -29.18
CA LYS A 496 -16.72 19.72 -29.10
C LYS A 496 -17.64 19.71 -27.88
N GLU A 497 -17.56 18.69 -27.03
CA GLU A 497 -18.41 18.64 -25.83
C GLU A 497 -17.88 19.55 -24.73
N SER A 498 -18.73 20.48 -24.26
CA SER A 498 -18.37 21.44 -23.20
C SER A 498 -18.32 20.83 -21.79
N ARG A 499 -18.91 19.63 -21.59
CA ARG A 499 -18.95 18.98 -20.26
C ARG A 499 -17.54 18.69 -19.72
N PHE A 500 -16.57 18.51 -20.60
CA PHE A 500 -15.19 18.19 -20.21
C PHE A 500 -14.54 19.31 -19.40
N ASP A 501 -14.94 20.57 -19.55
CA ASP A 501 -14.38 21.67 -18.76
C ASP A 501 -14.64 21.45 -17.26
N HIS A 502 -15.86 21.03 -16.90
CA HIS A 502 -16.22 20.73 -15.52
C HIS A 502 -15.50 19.49 -14.98
N GLU A 503 -15.40 18.43 -15.80
CA GLU A 503 -14.71 17.20 -15.42
C GLU A 503 -13.20 17.44 -15.21
N ILE A 504 -12.56 18.26 -16.06
CA ILE A 504 -11.16 18.67 -15.91
C ILE A 504 -10.98 19.50 -14.63
N ASP A 505 -11.86 20.47 -14.37
CA ASP A 505 -11.78 21.31 -13.16
C ASP A 505 -11.86 20.46 -11.89
N LEU A 506 -12.79 19.50 -11.85
CA LEU A 506 -12.96 18.59 -10.71
C LEU A 506 -11.73 17.68 -10.53
N LEU A 507 -11.24 17.08 -11.62
CA LEU A 507 -10.05 16.24 -11.61
C LEU A 507 -8.80 17.01 -11.14
N CYS A 508 -8.61 18.24 -11.63
CA CYS A 508 -7.50 19.11 -11.25
C CYS A 508 -7.59 19.51 -9.77
N SER A 509 -8.78 19.87 -9.28
CA SER A 509 -8.99 20.17 -7.86
C SER A 509 -8.63 18.99 -6.96
N ARG A 510 -9.06 17.77 -7.31
CA ARG A 510 -8.78 16.54 -6.56
C ARG A 510 -7.28 16.23 -6.52
N VAL A 511 -6.58 16.35 -7.64
CA VAL A 511 -5.13 16.06 -7.67
C VAL A 511 -4.31 17.13 -6.95
N TYR A 512 -4.70 18.41 -6.99
CA TYR A 512 -3.99 19.44 -6.25
C TYR A 512 -4.04 19.19 -4.75
N GLN A 513 -5.20 18.83 -4.20
CA GLN A 513 -5.32 18.48 -2.78
C GLN A 513 -4.47 17.26 -2.45
N LEU A 514 -4.59 16.19 -3.25
CA LEU A 514 -3.87 14.95 -3.01
C LEU A 514 -2.34 15.12 -3.12
N ALA A 515 -1.89 15.98 -4.04
CA ALA A 515 -0.48 16.35 -4.17
C ALA A 515 0.02 17.09 -2.93
N GLU A 516 -0.70 18.10 -2.43
CA GLU A 516 -0.28 18.78 -1.21
C GLU A 516 -0.19 17.83 0.00
N ASP A 517 -1.18 16.95 0.17
CA ASP A 517 -1.17 15.97 1.26
C ASP A 517 0.01 14.99 1.14
N ALA A 518 0.31 14.53 -0.08
CA ALA A 518 1.36 13.55 -0.32
C ALA A 518 2.79 14.13 -0.24
N ARG A 519 2.98 15.46 -0.17
CA ARG A 519 4.31 16.08 0.02
C ARG A 519 5.00 15.55 1.28
N ALA A 520 4.23 15.18 2.30
CA ALA A 520 4.75 14.62 3.55
C ALA A 520 5.55 13.30 3.36
N TYR A 521 5.38 12.63 2.22
CA TYR A 521 6.05 11.35 1.91
C TYR A 521 7.25 11.50 0.97
N LEU A 522 7.63 12.71 0.57
CA LEU A 522 8.82 12.93 -0.25
C LEU A 522 10.10 12.67 0.57
N PRO A 523 11.18 12.12 -0.04
CA PRO A 523 11.39 12.01 -1.49
C PRO A 523 10.88 10.69 -2.12
N LEU A 524 11.01 9.53 -1.47
CA LEU A 524 10.68 8.25 -2.10
C LEU A 524 9.20 7.88 -1.95
N GLY A 525 8.66 8.03 -0.74
CA GLY A 525 7.31 7.61 -0.38
C GLY A 525 6.20 8.30 -1.16
N GLY A 526 6.46 9.49 -1.71
CA GLY A 526 5.52 10.26 -2.53
C GLY A 526 5.65 10.03 -4.04
N ASN A 527 6.66 9.28 -4.51
CA ASN A 527 6.98 9.20 -5.94
C ASN A 527 5.84 8.67 -6.83
N TRP A 528 4.90 7.91 -6.24
CA TRP A 528 3.66 7.47 -6.92
C TRP A 528 2.76 8.63 -7.38
N MET A 529 2.96 9.85 -6.90
CA MET A 529 2.22 11.03 -7.35
C MET A 529 2.57 11.43 -8.79
N LEU A 530 3.83 11.28 -9.18
CA LEU A 530 4.33 11.80 -10.45
C LEU A 530 3.52 11.28 -11.64
N ILE A 531 3.19 9.99 -11.67
CA ILE A 531 2.36 9.41 -12.73
C ILE A 531 0.98 10.06 -12.80
N GLY A 532 0.36 10.34 -11.64
CA GLY A 532 -0.92 11.04 -11.55
C GLY A 532 -0.85 12.43 -12.16
N LEU A 533 0.12 13.22 -11.72
CA LEU A 533 0.30 14.59 -12.21
C LEU A 533 0.57 14.64 -13.72
N MET A 534 1.43 13.75 -14.22
CA MET A 534 1.78 13.73 -15.64
C MET A 534 0.58 13.32 -16.52
N VAL A 535 -0.22 12.33 -16.13
CA VAL A 535 -1.40 11.91 -16.91
C VAL A 535 -2.50 12.97 -16.84
N ILE A 536 -2.67 13.62 -15.68
CA ILE A 536 -3.66 14.70 -15.52
C ILE A 536 -3.24 15.95 -16.31
N TRP A 537 -1.93 16.19 -16.50
CA TRP A 537 -1.45 17.20 -17.45
C TRP A 537 -1.97 16.93 -18.86
N CYS A 538 -1.98 15.67 -19.32
CA CYS A 538 -2.55 15.29 -20.61
C CYS A 538 -4.05 15.59 -20.66
N ALA A 539 -4.78 15.20 -19.61
CA ALA A 539 -6.23 15.43 -19.53
C ALA A 539 -6.58 16.92 -19.48
N ALA A 540 -5.70 17.76 -18.89
CA ALA A 540 -5.85 19.21 -18.80
C ALA A 540 -5.30 19.97 -20.02
N LYS A 541 -4.78 19.30 -21.05
CA LYS A 541 -4.16 19.96 -22.21
C LYS A 541 -5.11 20.96 -22.87
N GLY A 542 -4.61 22.18 -23.10
CA GLY A 542 -5.37 23.29 -23.67
C GLY A 542 -6.17 24.11 -22.66
N THR A 543 -6.15 23.75 -21.37
CA THR A 543 -6.83 24.50 -20.28
C THR A 543 -5.84 25.33 -19.46
N ALA A 544 -6.36 26.25 -18.63
CA ALA A 544 -5.56 27.02 -17.68
C ALA A 544 -4.81 26.14 -16.64
N HIS A 545 -5.30 24.93 -16.36
CA HIS A 545 -4.68 24.02 -15.39
C HIS A 545 -3.39 23.38 -15.90
N GLN A 546 -3.20 23.30 -17.22
CA GLN A 546 -2.05 22.62 -17.83
C GLN A 546 -0.71 23.15 -17.29
N SER A 547 -0.49 24.46 -17.36
CA SER A 547 0.75 25.09 -16.87
C SER A 547 0.90 24.98 -15.36
N ARG A 548 -0.21 24.96 -14.61
CA ARG A 548 -0.17 24.79 -13.15
C ARG A 548 0.25 23.36 -12.77
N ILE A 549 -0.24 22.35 -13.47
CA ILE A 549 0.19 20.95 -13.28
C ILE A 549 1.64 20.78 -13.70
N GLU A 550 2.07 21.38 -14.80
CA GLU A 550 3.48 21.35 -15.25
C GLU A 550 4.43 21.88 -14.17
N ASN A 551 4.10 23.04 -13.58
CA ASN A 551 4.86 23.61 -12.47
C ASN A 551 4.89 22.70 -11.23
N LEU A 552 3.77 22.00 -10.97
CA LEU A 552 3.67 21.05 -9.85
C LEU A 552 4.56 19.82 -10.11
N VAL A 553 4.52 19.24 -11.32
CA VAL A 553 5.39 18.13 -11.72
C VAL A 553 6.87 18.51 -11.57
N ASP A 554 7.26 19.68 -12.06
CA ASP A 554 8.64 20.16 -11.96
C ASP A 554 9.06 20.40 -10.50
N GLY A 555 8.15 20.88 -9.65
CA GLY A 555 8.38 21.01 -8.20
C GLY A 555 8.61 19.66 -7.53
N TRP A 556 7.74 18.70 -7.79
CA TRP A 556 7.85 17.33 -7.29
C TRP A 556 9.15 16.64 -7.73
N ARG A 557 9.59 16.88 -8.96
CA ARG A 557 10.85 16.35 -9.47
C ARG A 557 12.06 17.05 -8.87
N ARG A 558 12.02 18.36 -8.60
CA ARG A 558 13.11 19.05 -7.86
C ARG A 558 13.30 18.49 -6.46
N ASP A 559 12.22 18.07 -5.81
CA ASP A 559 12.26 17.49 -4.47
C ASP A 559 12.80 16.03 -4.46
N THR A 560 12.96 15.41 -5.64
CA THR A 560 13.35 13.98 -5.79
C THR A 560 14.58 13.74 -6.67
N LEU A 561 14.94 14.68 -7.55
CA LEU A 561 16.00 14.55 -8.55
C LEU A 561 16.93 15.79 -8.51
N PRO A 562 18.20 15.65 -8.94
CA PRO A 562 19.07 16.79 -9.20
C PRO A 562 18.41 17.80 -10.14
N GLU A 563 18.76 19.07 -9.99
CA GLU A 563 18.17 20.19 -10.73
C GLU A 563 18.23 19.99 -12.26
N GLU A 564 19.32 19.41 -12.77
CA GLU A 564 19.53 19.07 -14.19
C GLU A 564 18.50 18.06 -14.76
N HIS A 565 17.84 17.28 -13.90
CA HIS A 565 16.83 16.29 -14.25
C HIS A 565 15.44 16.63 -13.70
N ALA A 566 15.33 17.77 -13.02
CA ALA A 566 14.12 18.13 -12.31
C ALA A 566 13.00 18.62 -13.23
N ARG A 567 13.32 19.11 -14.43
CA ARG A 567 12.28 19.47 -15.41
C ARG A 567 11.87 18.24 -16.22
N VAL A 568 10.57 18.00 -16.37
CA VAL A 568 10.12 17.02 -17.36
C VAL A 568 10.31 17.62 -18.75
N PRO A 569 11.02 16.95 -19.67
CA PRO A 569 11.04 17.40 -21.05
C PRO A 569 9.61 17.41 -21.58
N ARG A 570 9.10 18.60 -21.95
CA ARG A 570 7.72 18.76 -22.48
C ARG A 570 7.41 17.78 -23.62
N ALA A 571 8.40 17.43 -24.44
CA ALA A 571 8.28 16.41 -25.48
C ALA A 571 7.76 15.06 -24.95
N GLN A 572 8.14 14.63 -23.74
CA GLN A 572 7.65 13.39 -23.13
C GLN A 572 6.18 13.48 -22.73
N LEU A 573 5.73 14.64 -22.21
CA LEU A 573 4.32 14.85 -21.88
C LEU A 573 3.46 14.91 -23.15
N GLU A 574 3.99 15.52 -24.21
CA GLU A 574 3.34 15.56 -25.53
C GLU A 574 3.25 14.17 -26.17
N GLU A 575 4.31 13.36 -26.12
CA GLU A 575 4.33 11.97 -26.60
C GLU A 575 3.30 11.11 -25.84
N MET A 576 3.23 11.25 -24.51
CA MET A 576 2.22 10.57 -23.71
C MET A 576 0.80 11.01 -24.09
N TYR A 577 0.60 12.32 -24.29
CA TYR A 577 -0.69 12.82 -24.75
C TYR A 577 -1.07 12.22 -26.11
N GLN A 578 -0.15 12.20 -27.09
CA GLN A 578 -0.38 11.62 -28.42
C GLN A 578 -0.83 10.15 -28.35
N ARG A 579 -0.24 9.37 -27.44
CA ARG A 579 -0.61 7.97 -27.20
C ARG A 579 -2.00 7.82 -26.59
N LEU A 580 -2.35 8.69 -25.63
CA LEU A 580 -3.64 8.65 -24.93
C LEU A 580 -4.79 9.23 -25.77
N SER A 581 -4.51 10.21 -26.62
CA SER A 581 -5.48 10.84 -27.52
C SER A 581 -5.63 10.10 -28.84
N PHE A 582 -4.83 9.06 -29.09
CA PHE A 582 -4.85 8.27 -30.32
C PHE A 582 -4.65 9.13 -31.58
N GLU A 583 -3.86 10.21 -31.47
CA GLU A 583 -3.52 11.09 -32.60
C GLU A 583 -2.78 10.33 -33.70
N GLU A 584 -2.01 9.30 -33.32
CA GLU A 584 -1.25 8.41 -34.22
C GLU A 584 -2.13 7.50 -35.10
N ARG A 585 -3.43 7.37 -34.82
CA ARG A 585 -4.32 6.57 -35.67
C ARG A 585 -4.36 7.18 -37.07
N GLN A 586 -3.94 6.39 -38.05
CA GLN A 586 -4.07 6.76 -39.46
C GLN A 586 -5.53 7.04 -39.77
N ALA A 587 -5.75 8.10 -40.56
CA ALA A 587 -7.07 8.57 -40.95
C ALA A 587 -7.84 7.52 -41.77
#